data_AF-A0A3Q9FLX3-F1
#
_entry.id   AF-A0A3Q9FLX3-F1
#
_cell.length_a   1.000
_cell.length_b   1.000
_cell.length_c   1.000
_cell.angle_alpha   90.00
_cell.angle_beta   90.00
_cell.angle_gamma   90.00
#
_symmetry.space_group_name_H-M   'P 1'
#
loop_
_entity.id
_entity.type
_entity.pdbx_description
1 polymer ?
#
loop_
_entity_poly.entity_id
_entity_poly.type
_entity_poly.pdbx_seq_one_letter_code
_entity_poly.pdbx_strand_id
1 'polypeptide(L)'
;MKKTTKVLALLFSFSLTALMAQEGHHAPAKKRTFPKNLSAQETSVAKLYNEVIASVVTIYTTSNSFTQTGPVQNKGLGSGVLISSDCHILTAAHVVDGSSSISIKTQDGKLRKATLLFSEKSADIALLKLDVPDSSLSHATFGDSDTMAVGQNVYAIGSPYGMENSFSSGIVSAFRNFNTLYDGTVNIEFIQTDAAINSGNSGGPLFNSNGEVVGIASSILTVSGGFQGIGMAVTSNTVKSLLSFEDRPWIGIEGVF
;
A
#
# COMPACT_ATOMS: atom_id res chain seq x y z
N MET A 1 -36.28 -65.76 -28.05
CA MET A 1 -36.82 -64.41 -27.78
C MET A 1 -35.90 -63.72 -26.77
N LYS A 2 -34.88 -62.98 -27.24
CA LYS A 2 -33.92 -62.26 -26.39
C LYS A 2 -34.37 -60.80 -26.32
N LYS A 3 -34.83 -60.35 -25.15
CA LYS A 3 -35.22 -58.95 -24.91
C LYS A 3 -33.96 -58.10 -24.78
N THR A 4 -33.86 -57.08 -25.64
CA THR A 4 -32.85 -56.04 -25.65
C THR A 4 -33.16 -54.99 -24.59
N THR A 5 -32.33 -54.91 -23.55
CA THR A 5 -32.37 -53.79 -22.59
C THR A 5 -31.53 -52.65 -23.15
N LYS A 6 -32.18 -51.61 -23.67
CA LYS A 6 -31.52 -50.34 -24.01
C LYS A 6 -31.21 -49.61 -22.71
N VAL A 7 -29.93 -49.49 -22.37
CA VAL A 7 -29.47 -48.56 -21.33
C VAL A 7 -29.44 -47.17 -21.94
N LEU A 8 -30.34 -46.30 -21.49
CA LEU A 8 -30.40 -44.90 -21.86
C LEU A 8 -29.32 -44.14 -21.06
N ALA A 9 -28.19 -43.84 -21.71
CA ALA A 9 -27.17 -42.98 -21.13
C ALA A 9 -27.69 -41.54 -21.09
N LEU A 10 -28.10 -41.08 -19.91
CA LEU A 10 -28.46 -39.70 -19.66
C LEU A 10 -27.16 -38.89 -19.56
N LEU A 11 -26.77 -38.25 -20.66
CA LEU A 11 -25.68 -37.27 -20.69
C LEU A 11 -26.12 -36.04 -19.90
N PHE A 12 -25.73 -35.96 -18.62
CA PHE A 12 -25.74 -34.69 -17.90
C PHE A 12 -24.62 -33.83 -18.48
N SER A 13 -24.99 -32.89 -19.36
CA SER A 13 -24.13 -31.78 -19.73
C SER A 13 -23.90 -30.94 -18.49
N PHE A 14 -22.81 -31.18 -17.77
CA PHE A 14 -22.25 -30.18 -16.87
C PHE A 14 -21.76 -29.05 -17.77
N SER A 15 -22.60 -28.03 -17.98
CA SER A 15 -22.12 -26.74 -18.43
C SER A 15 -21.15 -26.28 -17.35
N LEU A 16 -19.87 -26.37 -17.69
CA LEU A 16 -18.75 -25.84 -16.92
C LEU A 16 -19.04 -24.35 -16.73
N THR A 17 -19.71 -24.03 -15.63
CA THR A 17 -19.99 -22.67 -15.23
C THR A 17 -18.63 -22.08 -14.97
N ALA A 18 -18.22 -21.19 -15.87
CA ALA A 18 -16.96 -20.50 -15.83
C ALA A 18 -16.74 -19.99 -14.40
N LEU A 19 -15.80 -20.63 -13.70
CA LEU A 19 -15.21 -20.09 -12.51
C LEU A 19 -14.60 -18.77 -12.97
N MET A 20 -15.30 -17.68 -12.63
CA MET A 20 -14.90 -16.33 -12.95
C MET A 20 -13.52 -16.11 -12.33
N ALA A 21 -12.48 -16.32 -13.15
CA ALA A 21 -11.23 -15.63 -12.98
C ALA A 21 -11.61 -14.16 -12.93
N GLN A 22 -11.54 -13.59 -11.73
CA GLN A 22 -11.67 -12.16 -11.51
C GLN A 22 -10.42 -11.51 -12.11
N GLU A 23 -10.33 -11.52 -13.44
CA GLU A 23 -9.54 -10.56 -14.19
C GLU A 23 -10.07 -9.21 -13.75
N GLY A 24 -9.28 -8.49 -12.95
CA GLY A 24 -9.66 -7.19 -12.45
C GLY A 24 -10.08 -6.32 -13.62
N HIS A 25 -11.39 -6.03 -13.69
CA HIS A 25 -11.97 -5.10 -14.65
C HIS A 25 -11.41 -3.71 -14.35
N HIS A 26 -10.21 -3.44 -14.85
CA HIS A 26 -9.68 -2.10 -14.99
C HIS A 26 -10.31 -1.49 -16.25
N ALA A 27 -11.64 -1.32 -16.22
CA ALA A 27 -12.23 -0.29 -17.06
C ALA A 27 -11.58 1.03 -16.61
N PRO A 28 -10.93 1.79 -17.49
CA PRO A 28 -10.32 3.06 -17.09
C PRO A 28 -11.41 3.89 -16.45
N ALA A 29 -11.19 4.32 -15.21
CA ALA A 29 -12.17 5.11 -14.48
C ALA A 29 -12.63 6.25 -15.38
N LYS A 30 -13.95 6.40 -15.55
CA LYS A 30 -14.53 7.48 -16.37
C LYS A 30 -13.91 8.79 -15.90
N LYS A 31 -13.09 9.43 -16.75
CA LYS A 31 -12.45 10.70 -16.41
C LYS A 31 -13.53 11.71 -16.05
N ARG A 32 -13.56 12.11 -14.78
CA ARG A 32 -14.46 13.15 -14.27
C ARG A 32 -13.77 14.50 -14.45
N THR A 33 -14.51 15.51 -14.88
CA THR A 33 -14.01 16.89 -14.95
C THR A 33 -14.20 17.56 -13.59
N PHE A 34 -13.32 18.52 -13.29
CA PHE A 34 -13.46 19.34 -12.08
C PHE A 34 -14.77 20.13 -12.13
N PRO A 35 -15.63 20.04 -11.10
CA PRO A 35 -16.80 20.90 -10.97
C PRO A 35 -16.38 22.38 -10.88
N LYS A 36 -17.17 23.28 -11.48
CA LYS A 36 -16.89 24.72 -11.46
C LYS A 36 -17.20 25.40 -10.12
N ASN A 37 -17.93 24.72 -9.23
CA ASN A 37 -18.50 25.25 -8.00
C ASN A 37 -17.81 24.71 -6.73
N LEU A 38 -16.56 24.26 -6.83
CA LEU A 38 -15.76 23.87 -5.67
C LEU A 38 -15.33 25.10 -4.88
N SER A 39 -15.29 24.98 -3.56
CA SER A 39 -14.58 25.91 -2.70
C SER A 39 -13.07 25.92 -3.01
N ALA A 40 -12.36 26.94 -2.54
CA ALA A 40 -10.91 27.03 -2.69
C ALA A 40 -10.19 25.84 -2.04
N GLN A 41 -10.68 25.38 -0.88
CA GLN A 41 -10.14 24.23 -0.17
C GLN A 41 -10.36 22.94 -0.97
N GLU A 42 -11.57 22.66 -1.41
CA GLU A 42 -11.88 21.47 -2.22
C GLU A 42 -11.07 21.45 -3.52
N THR A 43 -10.91 22.61 -4.15
CA THR A 43 -10.08 22.76 -5.36
C THR A 43 -8.63 22.39 -5.08
N SER A 44 -8.08 22.84 -3.95
CA SER A 44 -6.68 22.60 -3.58
C SER A 44 -6.45 21.11 -3.27
N VAL A 45 -7.34 20.49 -2.51
CA VAL A 45 -7.27 19.06 -2.17
C VAL A 45 -7.41 18.17 -3.41
N ALA A 46 -8.32 18.52 -4.32
CA ALA A 46 -8.50 17.76 -5.55
C ALA A 46 -7.32 17.93 -6.52
N LYS A 47 -6.64 19.08 -6.54
CA LYS A 47 -5.38 19.25 -7.28
C LYS A 47 -4.27 18.40 -6.68
N LEU A 48 -4.08 18.48 -5.37
CA LEU A 48 -3.12 17.69 -4.61
C LEU A 48 -3.25 16.20 -4.94
N TYR A 49 -4.46 15.64 -4.90
CA TYR A 49 -4.70 14.24 -5.28
C TYR A 49 -4.15 13.90 -6.68
N ASN A 50 -4.45 14.74 -7.68
CA ASN A 50 -4.00 14.49 -9.06
C ASN A 50 -2.49 14.61 -9.24
N GLU A 51 -1.83 15.41 -8.40
CA GLU A 51 -0.38 15.57 -8.39
C GLU A 51 0.32 14.34 -7.82
N VAL A 52 -0.15 13.83 -6.67
CA VAL A 52 0.57 12.79 -5.94
C VAL A 52 0.17 11.36 -6.33
N ILE A 53 -1.02 11.15 -6.90
CA ILE A 53 -1.54 9.79 -7.17
C ILE A 53 -0.61 8.95 -8.06
N ALA A 54 0.12 9.60 -8.97
CA ALA A 54 1.09 8.95 -9.86
C ALA A 54 2.20 8.19 -9.10
N SER A 55 2.52 8.61 -7.88
CA SER A 55 3.53 8.00 -7.01
C SER A 55 3.02 6.82 -6.17
N VAL A 56 1.69 6.65 -6.07
CA VAL A 56 1.08 5.62 -5.22
C VAL A 56 0.87 4.33 -6.00
N VAL A 57 1.24 3.21 -5.39
CA VAL A 57 1.18 1.88 -6.02
C VAL A 57 0.37 0.90 -5.19
N THR A 58 -0.18 -0.12 -5.87
CA THR A 58 -0.81 -1.26 -5.21
C THR A 58 0.17 -2.43 -5.17
N ILE A 59 0.26 -3.10 -4.04
CA ILE A 59 1.17 -4.22 -3.81
C ILE A 59 0.37 -5.50 -3.68
N TYR A 60 0.74 -6.49 -4.48
CA TYR A 60 0.24 -7.85 -4.41
C TYR A 60 1.37 -8.78 -3.98
N THR A 61 1.11 -9.59 -2.97
CA THR A 61 2.06 -10.61 -2.52
C THR A 61 1.46 -11.99 -2.68
N THR A 62 2.31 -12.98 -2.91
CA THR A 62 1.93 -14.38 -2.75
C THR A 62 2.84 -15.04 -1.74
N SER A 63 2.31 -15.95 -0.93
CA SER A 63 3.08 -16.80 -0.03
C SER A 63 2.64 -18.24 -0.18
N ASN A 64 3.59 -19.17 -0.03
CA ASN A 64 3.29 -20.59 -0.04
C ASN A 64 3.22 -21.09 1.40
N SER A 65 2.14 -21.78 1.76
CA SER A 65 1.97 -22.42 3.06
C SER A 65 1.64 -23.89 2.86
N PHE A 66 2.16 -24.75 3.73
CA PHE A 66 1.88 -26.18 3.68
C PHE A 66 0.75 -26.51 4.64
N THR A 67 -0.35 -27.07 4.14
CA THR A 67 -1.43 -27.62 4.95
C THR A 67 -1.39 -29.14 4.90
N GLN A 68 -2.17 -29.81 5.75
CA GLN A 68 -2.30 -31.28 5.73
C GLN A 68 -2.79 -31.82 4.38
N THR A 69 -3.38 -30.98 3.52
CA THR A 69 -3.89 -31.33 2.19
C THR A 69 -2.94 -30.94 1.05
N GLY A 70 -1.76 -30.38 1.34
CA GLY A 70 -0.75 -29.98 0.35
C GLY A 70 -0.37 -28.48 0.41
N PRO A 71 0.46 -28.00 -0.54
CA PRO A 71 0.82 -26.59 -0.62
C PRO A 71 -0.40 -25.75 -1.04
N VAL A 72 -0.65 -24.67 -0.31
CA VAL A 72 -1.67 -23.66 -0.58
C VAL A 72 -0.96 -22.33 -0.83
N GLN A 73 -1.37 -21.61 -1.87
CA GLN A 73 -0.89 -20.27 -2.15
C GLN A 73 -1.84 -19.25 -1.52
N ASN A 74 -1.33 -18.44 -0.60
CA ASN A 74 -2.05 -17.30 -0.03
C ASN A 74 -1.70 -16.03 -0.81
N LYS A 75 -2.65 -15.10 -0.89
CA LYS A 75 -2.47 -13.80 -1.54
C LYS A 75 -2.59 -12.68 -0.51
N GLY A 76 -1.67 -11.74 -0.56
CA GLY A 76 -1.69 -10.51 0.23
C GLY A 76 -1.92 -9.29 -0.65
N LEU A 77 -2.38 -8.21 -0.02
CA LEU A 77 -2.67 -6.93 -0.65
C LEU A 77 -2.23 -5.81 0.29
N GLY A 78 -1.57 -4.80 -0.26
CA GLY A 78 -1.27 -3.55 0.43
C GLY A 78 -1.09 -2.40 -0.56
N SER A 79 -0.63 -1.28 -0.02
CA SER A 79 -0.28 -0.08 -0.78
C SER A 79 1.19 0.24 -0.60
N GLY A 80 1.71 1.12 -1.45
CA GLY A 80 3.07 1.65 -1.33
C GLY A 80 3.20 3.01 -1.99
N VAL A 81 4.36 3.63 -1.81
CA VAL A 81 4.72 4.90 -2.45
C VAL A 81 6.10 4.80 -3.08
N LEU A 82 6.20 5.19 -4.36
CA LEU A 82 7.47 5.38 -5.06
C LEU A 82 8.16 6.62 -4.49
N ILE A 83 9.43 6.50 -4.09
CA ILE A 83 10.19 7.58 -3.43
C ILE A 83 11.46 8.01 -4.16
N SER A 84 11.80 7.40 -5.30
CA SER A 84 13.01 7.76 -6.06
C SER A 84 12.91 7.39 -7.53
N SER A 85 13.81 7.95 -8.35
CA SER A 85 13.95 7.64 -9.78
C SER A 85 14.35 6.18 -10.08
N ASP A 86 14.98 5.52 -9.11
CA ASP A 86 15.36 4.10 -9.17
C ASP A 86 14.20 3.16 -8.82
N CYS A 87 13.00 3.71 -8.65
CA CYS A 87 11.78 3.00 -8.31
C CYS A 87 11.85 2.23 -6.99
N HIS A 88 12.50 2.84 -5.98
CA HIS A 88 12.33 2.40 -4.60
C HIS A 88 10.91 2.68 -4.13
N ILE A 89 10.33 1.73 -3.41
CA ILE A 89 8.95 1.78 -2.92
C ILE A 89 8.94 1.52 -1.42
N LEU A 90 8.31 2.41 -0.67
CA LEU A 90 7.99 2.16 0.73
C LEU A 90 6.65 1.48 0.88
N THR A 91 6.58 0.59 1.86
CA THR A 91 5.35 -0.07 2.29
C THR A 91 5.47 -0.49 3.76
N ALA A 92 4.42 -1.11 4.28
CA ALA A 92 4.42 -1.67 5.62
C ALA A 92 5.09 -3.05 5.63
N ALA A 93 5.87 -3.36 6.65
CA ALA A 93 6.61 -4.63 6.73
C ALA A 93 5.67 -5.85 6.70
N HIS A 94 4.53 -5.77 7.38
CA HIS A 94 3.56 -6.87 7.40
C HIS A 94 2.90 -7.17 6.04
N VAL A 95 2.91 -6.24 5.08
CA VAL A 95 2.37 -6.46 3.73
C VAL A 95 3.21 -7.48 2.96
N VAL A 96 4.52 -7.48 3.21
CA VAL A 96 5.53 -8.26 2.46
C VAL A 96 6.12 -9.41 3.25
N ASP A 97 5.78 -9.52 4.54
CA ASP A 97 6.29 -10.57 5.43
C ASP A 97 5.92 -11.98 4.92
N GLY A 98 6.90 -12.88 4.92
CA GLY A 98 6.74 -14.27 4.47
C GLY A 98 6.33 -14.43 3.00
N SER A 99 6.37 -13.37 2.19
CA SER A 99 6.00 -13.45 0.77
C SER A 99 7.06 -14.18 -0.06
N SER A 100 6.62 -15.06 -0.95
CA SER A 100 7.46 -15.72 -1.95
C SER A 100 7.60 -14.91 -3.24
N SER A 101 6.66 -14.01 -3.51
CA SER A 101 6.74 -13.09 -4.66
C SER A 101 6.03 -11.78 -4.36
N ILE A 102 6.57 -10.68 -4.89
CA ILE A 102 6.00 -9.34 -4.76
C ILE A 102 5.79 -8.77 -6.17
N SER A 103 4.56 -8.31 -6.43
CA SER A 103 4.16 -7.65 -7.67
C SER A 103 3.55 -6.29 -7.37
N ILE A 104 4.03 -5.27 -8.06
CA ILE A 104 3.63 -3.87 -7.90
C ILE A 104 2.80 -3.47 -9.10
N LYS A 105 1.60 -2.96 -8.85
CA LYS A 105 0.77 -2.30 -9.87
C LYS A 105 0.88 -0.80 -9.73
N THR A 106 1.35 -0.15 -10.78
CA THR A 106 1.51 1.31 -10.88
C THR A 106 0.33 1.94 -11.64
N GLN A 107 0.28 3.27 -11.68
CA GLN A 107 -0.83 4.01 -12.29
C GLN A 107 -0.94 3.86 -13.82
N ASP A 108 0.10 3.38 -14.51
CA ASP A 108 0.01 2.97 -15.91
C ASP A 108 -0.69 1.60 -16.11
N GLY A 109 -1.15 0.98 -15.03
CA GLY A 109 -1.89 -0.28 -15.01
C GLY A 109 -1.04 -1.54 -15.14
N LYS A 110 0.27 -1.42 -15.37
CA LYS A 110 1.14 -2.60 -15.54
C LYS A 110 1.54 -3.19 -14.18
N LEU A 111 1.66 -4.50 -14.15
CA LEU A 111 2.25 -5.25 -13.03
C LEU A 111 3.75 -5.41 -13.25
N ARG A 112 4.54 -5.07 -12.24
CA ARG A 112 6.01 -5.14 -12.23
C ARG A 112 6.46 -5.97 -11.05
N LYS A 113 7.50 -6.79 -11.22
CA LYS A 113 8.10 -7.52 -10.09
C LYS A 113 8.95 -6.59 -9.26
N ALA A 114 9.02 -6.87 -7.96
CA ALA A 114 9.87 -6.13 -7.04
C ALA A 114 10.60 -7.07 -6.08
N THR A 115 11.77 -6.62 -5.66
CA THR A 115 12.61 -7.28 -4.67
C THR A 115 12.54 -6.51 -3.35
N LEU A 116 12.45 -7.25 -2.24
CA LEU A 116 12.57 -6.70 -0.89
C LEU A 116 14.03 -6.37 -0.61
N LEU A 117 14.34 -5.09 -0.36
CA LEU A 117 15.68 -4.64 -0.02
C LEU A 117 15.89 -4.54 1.50
N PHE A 118 14.85 -4.10 2.22
CA PHE A 118 14.92 -3.88 3.65
C PHE A 118 13.54 -4.08 4.30
N SER A 119 13.53 -4.60 5.52
CA SER A 119 12.34 -4.68 6.36
C SER A 119 12.73 -4.48 7.82
N GLU A 120 12.03 -3.59 8.51
CA GLU A 120 12.08 -3.40 9.95
C GLU A 120 10.69 -3.67 10.52
N LYS A 121 10.49 -4.90 11.03
CA LYS A 121 9.19 -5.34 11.54
C LYS A 121 8.78 -4.55 12.78
N SER A 122 9.73 -4.12 13.60
CA SER A 122 9.43 -3.40 14.84
C SER A 122 8.87 -2.00 14.60
N ALA A 123 9.21 -1.37 13.49
CA ALA A 123 8.63 -0.11 13.04
C ALA A 123 7.55 -0.30 11.95
N ASP A 124 7.30 -1.54 11.53
CA ASP A 124 6.39 -1.90 10.44
C ASP A 124 6.70 -1.18 9.11
N ILE A 125 7.98 -1.08 8.74
CA ILE A 125 8.43 -0.47 7.47
C ILE A 125 9.19 -1.47 6.62
N ALA A 126 8.95 -1.44 5.30
CA ALA A 126 9.75 -2.16 4.33
C ALA A 126 10.08 -1.28 3.12
N LEU A 127 11.26 -1.51 2.55
CA LEU A 127 11.73 -0.91 1.30
C LEU A 127 11.84 -1.98 0.23
N LEU A 128 11.17 -1.74 -0.88
CA LEU A 128 11.22 -2.55 -2.09
C LEU A 128 11.92 -1.80 -3.21
N LYS A 129 12.35 -2.51 -4.24
CA LYS A 129 12.80 -1.94 -5.51
C LYS A 129 12.20 -2.73 -6.67
N LEU A 130 11.73 -2.02 -7.69
CA LEU A 130 11.34 -2.69 -8.93
C LEU A 130 12.53 -3.38 -9.58
N ASP A 131 12.35 -4.63 -10.01
CA ASP A 131 13.43 -5.41 -10.64
C ASP A 131 13.92 -4.75 -11.94
N VAL A 132 13.01 -4.08 -12.64
CA VAL A 132 13.29 -3.28 -13.84
C VAL A 132 12.84 -1.84 -13.56
N PRO A 133 13.78 -0.91 -13.30
CA PRO A 133 13.47 0.49 -13.11
C PRO A 133 12.82 1.12 -14.35
N ASP A 134 11.96 2.10 -14.12
CA ASP A 134 11.24 2.84 -15.16
C ASP A 134 11.24 4.32 -14.77
N SER A 135 12.18 5.08 -15.34
CA SER A 135 12.39 6.50 -15.02
C SER A 135 11.22 7.41 -15.43
N SER A 136 10.23 6.87 -16.16
CA SER A 136 9.00 7.61 -16.47
C SER A 136 7.99 7.62 -15.32
N LEU A 137 8.19 6.77 -14.30
CA LEU A 137 7.33 6.73 -13.12
C LEU A 137 7.59 7.93 -12.21
N SER A 138 6.52 8.63 -11.83
CA SER A 138 6.57 9.67 -10.81
C SER A 138 6.86 9.07 -9.44
N HIS A 139 7.61 9.78 -8.62
CA HIS A 139 7.86 9.45 -7.23
C HIS A 139 7.52 10.64 -6.35
N ALA A 140 7.16 10.37 -5.10
CA ALA A 140 6.88 11.39 -4.10
C ALA A 140 8.18 11.85 -3.43
N THR A 141 8.13 13.07 -2.89
CA THR A 141 9.15 13.61 -2.01
C THR A 141 8.72 13.47 -0.55
N PHE A 142 9.69 13.38 0.34
CA PHE A 142 9.41 13.41 1.77
C PHE A 142 9.25 14.82 2.30
N GLY A 143 8.31 14.98 3.23
CA GLY A 143 8.24 16.15 4.09
C GLY A 143 9.07 15.95 5.36
N ASP A 144 8.99 16.94 6.23
CA ASP A 144 9.54 16.90 7.58
C ASP A 144 8.41 16.69 8.59
N SER A 145 8.32 15.48 9.15
CA SER A 145 7.27 15.13 10.11
C SER A 145 7.42 15.87 11.44
N ASP A 146 8.63 16.31 11.80
CA ASP A 146 8.90 16.96 13.10
C ASP A 146 8.36 18.40 13.14
N THR A 147 8.05 18.96 11.97
CA THR A 147 7.42 20.28 11.82
C THR A 147 5.89 20.23 11.81
N MET A 148 5.31 19.02 11.82
CA MET A 148 3.86 18.86 11.80
C MET A 148 3.21 19.21 13.14
N ALA A 149 1.93 19.62 13.09
CA ALA A 149 1.16 19.98 14.27
C ALA A 149 -0.16 19.23 14.36
N VAL A 150 -0.61 18.97 15.60
CA VAL A 150 -1.97 18.47 15.87
C VAL A 150 -3.00 19.44 15.27
N GLY A 151 -3.99 18.90 14.55
CA GLY A 151 -4.98 19.67 13.80
C GLY A 151 -4.60 20.00 12.35
N GLN A 152 -3.35 19.75 11.94
CA GLN A 152 -2.95 19.90 10.54
C GLN A 152 -3.58 18.83 9.65
N ASN A 153 -4.05 19.21 8.46
CA ASN A 153 -4.63 18.28 7.51
C ASN A 153 -3.61 17.25 7.01
N VAL A 154 -4.08 16.03 6.84
CA VAL A 154 -3.35 14.92 6.23
C VAL A 154 -4.26 14.13 5.31
N TYR A 155 -3.65 13.50 4.30
CA TYR A 155 -4.37 12.79 3.26
C TYR A 155 -3.77 11.41 3.04
N ALA A 156 -4.56 10.36 3.26
CA ALA A 156 -4.13 8.98 3.03
C ALA A 156 -4.60 8.52 1.64
N ILE A 157 -3.68 7.87 0.91
CA ILE A 157 -3.99 7.29 -0.41
C ILE A 157 -3.56 5.83 -0.42
N GLY A 158 -4.44 4.97 -0.94
CA GLY A 158 -4.13 3.55 -1.05
C GLY A 158 -5.22 2.76 -1.77
N SER A 159 -5.18 1.45 -1.53
CA SER A 159 -6.01 0.45 -2.19
C SER A 159 -6.77 -0.40 -1.17
N PRO A 160 -7.66 0.20 -0.35
CA PRO A 160 -8.39 -0.51 0.70
C PRO A 160 -9.27 -1.58 0.06
N TYR A 161 -9.13 -2.83 0.51
CA TYR A 161 -9.81 -4.00 -0.06
C TYR A 161 -9.65 -4.15 -1.58
N GLY A 162 -8.58 -3.58 -2.15
CA GLY A 162 -8.30 -3.60 -3.59
C GLY A 162 -9.01 -2.50 -4.37
N MET A 163 -9.68 -1.57 -3.69
CA MET A 163 -10.29 -0.39 -4.30
C MET A 163 -9.21 0.66 -4.57
N GLU A 164 -8.44 0.44 -5.64
CA GLU A 164 -7.31 1.28 -6.02
C GLU A 164 -7.66 2.77 -6.08
N ASN A 165 -6.69 3.62 -5.75
CA ASN A 165 -6.80 5.08 -5.83
C ASN A 165 -7.85 5.67 -4.88
N SER A 166 -8.08 5.01 -3.74
CA SER A 166 -8.93 5.57 -2.68
C SER A 166 -8.19 6.68 -1.95
N PHE A 167 -8.88 7.80 -1.77
CA PHE A 167 -8.38 9.00 -1.09
C PHE A 167 -9.22 9.29 0.15
N SER A 168 -8.58 9.46 1.31
CA SER A 168 -9.23 9.92 2.53
C SER A 168 -8.51 11.14 3.10
N SER A 169 -9.28 12.03 3.72
CA SER A 169 -8.79 13.23 4.39
C SER A 169 -9.06 13.12 5.89
N GLY A 170 -8.14 13.66 6.67
CA GLY A 170 -8.29 13.83 8.11
C GLY A 170 -7.30 14.86 8.62
N ILE A 171 -7.00 14.80 9.91
CA ILE A 171 -6.02 15.63 10.58
C ILE A 171 -4.98 14.78 11.32
N VAL A 172 -3.87 15.39 11.69
CA VAL A 172 -3.01 14.89 12.76
C VAL A 172 -3.80 14.99 14.07
N SER A 173 -4.26 13.85 14.58
CA SER A 173 -4.97 13.78 15.87
C SER A 173 -3.98 13.84 17.04
N ALA A 174 -2.80 13.23 16.88
CA ALA A 174 -1.71 13.27 17.86
C ALA A 174 -0.42 12.65 17.30
N PHE A 175 0.67 12.77 18.05
CA PHE A 175 1.90 11.97 17.87
C PHE A 175 2.02 10.92 18.97
N ARG A 176 2.58 9.75 18.63
CA ARG A 176 2.72 8.60 19.54
C ARG A 176 4.09 7.98 19.39
N ASN A 177 4.75 7.77 20.52
CA ASN A 177 6.03 7.06 20.59
C ASN A 177 5.79 5.76 21.35
N PHE A 178 6.08 4.62 20.72
CA PHE A 178 5.84 3.31 21.32
C PHE A 178 7.12 2.57 21.68
N ASN A 179 8.22 2.81 20.97
CA ASN A 179 9.48 2.10 21.20
C ASN A 179 10.67 2.84 20.59
N THR A 180 11.88 2.42 20.97
CA THR A 180 13.13 2.83 20.36
C THR A 180 13.91 1.62 19.85
N LEU A 181 14.60 1.76 18.73
CA LEU A 181 15.47 0.75 18.13
C LEU A 181 16.93 1.19 18.16
N TYR A 182 17.82 0.23 17.89
CA TYR A 182 19.28 0.45 17.77
C TYR A 182 19.84 1.17 19.00
N ASP A 183 19.61 0.57 20.17
CA ASP A 183 20.04 1.07 21.49
C ASP A 183 19.59 2.51 21.82
N GLY A 184 18.43 2.91 21.30
CA GLY A 184 17.84 4.23 21.54
C GLY A 184 18.06 5.24 20.42
N THR A 185 18.80 4.88 19.37
CA THR A 185 19.17 5.82 18.31
C THR A 185 18.01 6.13 17.36
N VAL A 186 17.08 5.19 17.15
CA VAL A 186 15.88 5.43 16.34
C VAL A 186 14.65 5.38 17.23
N ASN A 187 13.97 6.52 17.40
CA ASN A 187 12.67 6.57 18.03
C ASN A 187 11.58 6.22 17.01
N ILE A 188 10.73 5.23 17.33
CA ILE A 188 9.62 4.85 16.45
C ILE A 188 8.42 5.72 16.81
N GLU A 189 8.25 6.78 16.01
CA GLU A 189 7.15 7.71 16.14
C GLU A 189 6.06 7.46 15.09
N PHE A 190 4.80 7.65 15.52
CA PHE A 190 3.62 7.55 14.68
C PHE A 190 2.80 8.83 14.73
N ILE A 191 2.27 9.20 13.56
CA ILE A 191 1.13 10.09 13.41
C ILE A 191 -0.13 9.29 13.70
N GLN A 192 -0.89 9.71 14.71
CA GLN A 192 -2.28 9.31 14.88
C GLN A 192 -3.16 10.22 14.02
N THR A 193 -4.05 9.65 13.23
CA THR A 193 -4.96 10.40 12.35
C THR A 193 -6.37 9.83 12.34
N ASP A 194 -7.35 10.68 12.07
CA ASP A 194 -8.73 10.31 11.77
C ASP A 194 -9.02 10.19 10.26
N ALA A 195 -8.00 10.36 9.41
CA ALA A 195 -8.09 9.98 8.00
C ALA A 195 -8.38 8.48 7.93
N ALA A 196 -9.38 8.10 7.13
CA ALA A 196 -9.82 6.71 7.07
C ALA A 196 -8.71 5.79 6.52
N ILE A 197 -8.26 4.86 7.36
CA ILE A 197 -7.29 3.80 7.02
C ILE A 197 -7.98 2.45 7.21
N ASN A 198 -8.02 1.61 6.17
CA ASN A 198 -8.60 0.26 6.23
C ASN A 198 -7.59 -0.77 5.70
N SER A 199 -7.90 -2.07 5.85
CA SER A 199 -7.09 -3.14 5.27
C SER A 199 -6.87 -2.91 3.77
N GLY A 200 -5.61 -2.94 3.34
CA GLY A 200 -5.20 -2.57 1.98
C GLY A 200 -4.60 -1.17 1.85
N ASN A 201 -4.88 -0.24 2.78
CA ASN A 201 -4.15 1.03 2.87
C ASN A 201 -2.76 0.88 3.50
N SER A 202 -2.52 -0.19 4.25
CA SER A 202 -1.23 -0.46 4.88
C SER A 202 -0.08 -0.34 3.86
N GLY A 203 0.94 0.42 4.23
CA GLY A 203 2.07 0.81 3.41
C GLY A 203 1.85 2.02 2.51
N GLY A 204 0.61 2.51 2.37
CA GLY A 204 0.28 3.70 1.59
C GLY A 204 0.78 4.98 2.26
N PRO A 205 1.03 6.05 1.49
CA PRO A 205 1.52 7.31 2.02
C PRO A 205 0.41 8.11 2.72
N LEU A 206 0.83 8.85 3.74
CA LEU A 206 0.13 9.98 4.31
C LEU A 206 0.80 11.26 3.83
N PHE A 207 0.07 12.09 3.08
CA PHE A 207 0.56 13.35 2.53
C PHE A 207 0.13 14.55 3.37
N ASN A 208 0.98 15.58 3.43
CA ASN A 208 0.59 16.91 3.90
C ASN A 208 -0.08 17.72 2.77
N SER A 209 -0.48 18.97 3.06
CA SER A 209 -1.10 19.86 2.07
C SER A 209 -0.18 20.31 0.93
N ASN A 210 1.13 20.07 1.01
CA ASN A 210 2.10 20.35 -0.04
C ASN A 210 2.38 19.14 -0.96
N GLY A 211 1.77 17.97 -0.69
CA GLY A 211 2.03 16.75 -1.46
C GLY A 211 3.28 16.00 -1.05
N GLU A 212 3.84 16.32 0.11
CA GLU A 212 5.01 15.66 0.65
C GLU A 212 4.59 14.51 1.58
N VAL A 213 5.29 13.38 1.51
CA VAL A 213 5.05 12.22 2.38
C VAL A 213 5.51 12.55 3.79
N VAL A 214 4.58 12.56 4.73
CA VAL A 214 4.83 12.80 6.16
C VAL A 214 4.66 11.56 7.02
N GLY A 215 4.09 10.49 6.46
CA GLY A 215 4.09 9.19 7.10
C GLY A 215 3.69 8.04 6.18
N ILE A 216 3.87 6.82 6.66
CA ILE A 216 3.49 5.58 5.97
C ILE A 216 2.45 4.85 6.82
N ALA A 217 1.26 4.63 6.26
CA ALA A 217 0.16 3.96 6.96
C ALA A 217 0.58 2.55 7.42
N SER A 218 0.34 2.22 8.68
CA SER A 218 0.72 0.93 9.26
C SER A 218 -0.51 0.18 9.76
N SER A 219 -1.15 0.70 10.80
CA SER A 219 -2.20 -0.01 11.51
C SER A 219 -3.38 0.90 11.88
N ILE A 220 -4.43 0.26 12.38
CA ILE A 220 -5.57 0.93 13.02
C ILE A 220 -5.73 0.38 14.43
N LEU A 221 -6.10 1.25 15.37
CA LEU A 221 -6.54 0.79 16.67
C LEU A 221 -8.04 0.47 16.57
N THR A 222 -8.39 -0.81 16.68
CA THR A 222 -9.75 -1.29 16.41
C THR A 222 -10.12 -2.50 17.26
N VAL A 223 -11.40 -2.59 17.63
CA VAL A 223 -12.04 -3.76 18.24
C VAL A 223 -12.80 -4.58 17.20
N SER A 224 -13.33 -3.93 16.16
CA SER A 224 -14.14 -4.60 15.12
C SER A 224 -13.29 -5.21 13.99
N GLY A 225 -12.02 -4.81 13.88
CA GLY A 225 -11.17 -5.10 12.73
C GLY A 225 -11.30 -4.08 11.58
N GLY A 226 -12.25 -3.14 11.66
CA GLY A 226 -12.41 -2.04 10.71
C GLY A 226 -12.00 -0.69 11.31
N PHE A 227 -11.90 0.35 10.48
CA PHE A 227 -11.58 1.70 10.95
C PHE A 227 -12.62 2.22 11.97
N GLN A 228 -12.14 2.76 13.10
CA GLN A 228 -12.97 3.32 14.18
C GLN A 228 -12.51 4.72 14.62
N GLY A 229 -11.85 5.47 13.72
CA GLY A 229 -11.40 6.85 13.99
C GLY A 229 -9.96 7.00 14.47
N ILE A 230 -9.20 5.90 14.57
CA ILE A 230 -7.80 5.92 15.02
C ILE A 230 -6.94 5.12 14.04
N GLY A 231 -6.35 5.84 13.09
CA GLY A 231 -5.31 5.33 12.18
C GLY A 231 -3.92 5.72 12.66
N MET A 232 -2.93 4.87 12.35
CA MET A 232 -1.53 5.07 12.70
C MET A 232 -0.65 5.02 11.46
N ALA A 233 0.21 6.03 11.30
CA ALA A 233 1.22 6.09 10.24
C ALA A 233 2.59 6.36 10.84
N VAL A 234 3.61 5.60 10.46
CA VAL A 234 4.99 5.81 10.88
C VAL A 234 5.50 7.12 10.29
N THR A 235 6.13 7.99 11.09
CA THR A 235 6.54 9.33 10.61
C THR A 235 7.62 9.27 9.54
N SER A 236 7.64 10.25 8.63
CA SER A 236 8.67 10.34 7.58
C SER A 236 10.09 10.44 8.16
N ASN A 237 10.28 11.13 9.29
CA ASN A 237 11.60 11.24 9.91
C ASN A 237 12.03 9.92 10.59
N THR A 238 11.09 9.15 11.16
CA THR A 238 11.38 7.76 11.59
C THR A 238 11.83 6.92 10.40
N VAL A 239 11.11 6.99 9.28
CA VAL A 239 11.46 6.25 8.06
C VAL A 239 12.85 6.64 7.54
N LYS A 240 13.15 7.94 7.41
CA LYS A 240 14.47 8.44 6.99
C LYS A 240 15.57 7.90 7.91
N SER A 241 15.36 7.97 9.23
CA SER A 241 16.31 7.46 10.23
C SER A 241 16.59 5.97 10.05
N LEU A 242 15.54 5.16 9.86
CA LEU A 242 15.65 3.71 9.61
C LEU A 242 16.40 3.35 8.33
N LEU A 243 16.30 4.20 7.31
CA LEU A 243 16.96 4.00 6.02
C LEU A 243 18.41 4.49 6.03
N SER A 244 18.72 5.51 6.84
CA SER A 244 20.06 6.10 6.95
C SER A 244 21.04 5.32 7.83
N PHE A 245 20.59 4.31 8.57
CA PHE A 245 21.40 3.64 9.57
C PHE A 245 22.58 2.84 8.95
N GLU A 246 23.80 3.23 9.32
CA GLU A 246 25.11 3.00 8.67
C GLU A 246 25.66 1.55 8.74
N ASP A 247 25.21 0.72 9.69
CA ASP A 247 25.79 -0.62 9.94
C ASP A 247 25.32 -1.73 8.97
N ARG A 248 24.89 -1.36 7.75
CA ARG A 248 24.39 -2.32 6.76
C ARG A 248 25.41 -2.56 5.65
N PRO A 249 25.60 -3.81 5.17
CA PRO A 249 26.35 -4.03 3.94
C PRO A 249 25.75 -3.14 2.85
N TRP A 250 26.60 -2.39 2.15
CA TRP A 250 26.21 -1.36 1.20
C TRP A 250 25.17 -1.88 0.19
N ILE A 251 23.91 -1.41 0.32
CA ILE A 251 22.78 -1.71 -0.59
C ILE A 251 22.32 -0.48 -1.39
N GLY A 252 23.06 0.63 -1.33
CA GLY A 252 22.80 1.82 -2.16
C GLY A 252 21.63 2.70 -1.70
N ILE A 253 21.30 2.71 -0.39
CA ILE A 253 20.18 3.50 0.16
C ILE A 253 20.57 4.96 0.50
N GLU A 254 21.87 5.27 0.65
CA GLU A 254 22.39 6.58 1.12
C GLU A 254 22.07 7.81 0.22
N GLY A 255 21.32 7.65 -0.87
CA GLY A 255 20.90 8.76 -1.75
C GLY A 255 19.43 8.69 -2.17
N VAL A 256 18.59 7.96 -1.46
CA VAL A 256 17.18 7.70 -1.86
C VAL A 256 16.22 8.81 -1.44
N PHE A 257 16.63 9.74 -0.57
CA PHE A 257 15.78 10.80 -0.01
C PHE A 257 16.51 12.14 0.15
#